data_AF-A0A8H5TGS4-F1
#
_entry.id   AF-A0A8H5TGS4-F1
#
_cell.length_a   1.000
_cell.length_b   1.000
_cell.length_c   1.000
_cell.angle_alpha   90.00
_cell.angle_beta   90.00
_cell.angle_gamma   90.00
#
_symmetry.space_group_name_H-M   'P 1'
#
loop_
_entity.id
_entity.type
_entity.pdbx_description
1 polymer ?
#
loop_
_entity_poly.entity_id
_entity_poly.type
_entity_poly.pdbx_seq_one_letter_code
_entity_poly.pdbx_strand_id
1 'polypeptide(L)'
;MPMAEKQDAQKGWKALGEDKVTVKQDIVARFKGGSVNGLESMINESDWYFYPVHMLTPKGRWSKGRALLLGDAAHAMPPQGESTGIAIEDGVLFAHVLSERIKKASLM
;
A
#
# COMPACT_ATOMS: atom_id res chain seq x y z
N MET A 1 5.12 -21.75 17.65
CA MET A 1 4.23 -22.26 16.59
C MET A 1 4.54 -21.51 15.32
N PRO A 2 4.92 -22.16 14.21
CA PRO A 2 5.10 -21.45 12.95
C PRO A 2 3.71 -21.00 12.48
N MET A 3 3.55 -19.72 12.16
CA MET A 3 2.33 -19.24 11.53
C MET A 3 2.29 -19.83 10.14
N ALA A 4 1.24 -20.61 9.84
CA ALA A 4 0.95 -21.06 8.50
C ALA A 4 0.82 -19.82 7.59
N GLU A 5 1.79 -19.65 6.70
CA GLU A 5 1.77 -18.63 5.67
C GLU A 5 0.57 -18.93 4.75
N LYS A 6 -0.47 -18.09 4.81
CA LYS A 6 -1.64 -18.23 3.94
C LYS A 6 -1.20 -18.02 2.50
N GLN A 7 -1.07 -19.12 1.75
CA GLN A 7 -0.82 -19.19 0.31
C GLN A 7 -1.88 -18.46 -0.56
N ASP A 8 -2.90 -17.86 0.06
CA ASP A 8 -4.00 -17.19 -0.63
C ASP A 8 -3.72 -15.72 -0.97
N ALA A 9 -2.67 -15.09 -0.42
CA ALA A 9 -2.30 -13.71 -0.79
C ALA A 9 -1.97 -13.59 -2.29
N GLN A 10 -1.45 -14.67 -2.90
CA GLN A 10 -1.14 -14.73 -4.32
C GLN A 10 -2.36 -15.04 -5.21
N LYS A 11 -3.49 -15.48 -4.62
CA LYS A 11 -4.74 -15.77 -5.36
C LYS A 11 -5.62 -14.55 -5.60
N GLY A 12 -5.30 -13.40 -4.98
CA GLY A 12 -6.04 -12.15 -5.18
C GLY A 12 -6.09 -11.66 -6.63
N TRP A 13 -5.26 -12.23 -7.52
CA TRP A 13 -5.16 -11.80 -8.92
C TRP A 13 -5.98 -12.67 -9.88
N LYS A 14 -6.40 -13.88 -9.48
CA LYS A 14 -7.05 -14.87 -10.37
C LYS A 14 -8.58 -14.93 -10.28
N ALA A 15 -9.20 -14.37 -9.25
CA ALA A 15 -10.67 -14.35 -9.13
C ALA A 15 -11.36 -13.26 -10.00
N LEU A 16 -10.57 -12.42 -10.68
CA LEU A 16 -10.99 -11.15 -11.28
C LEU A 16 -11.81 -11.24 -12.60
N GLY A 17 -12.04 -12.42 -13.19
CA GLY A 17 -12.76 -12.52 -14.47
C GLY A 17 -14.27 -12.32 -14.32
N GLU A 18 -14.91 -13.22 -13.59
CA GLU A 18 -16.37 -13.23 -13.37
C GLU A 18 -16.80 -12.15 -12.36
N ASP A 19 -15.92 -11.77 -11.43
CA ASP A 19 -16.21 -10.79 -10.39
C ASP A 19 -16.26 -9.34 -10.95
N LYS A 20 -15.53 -9.03 -12.04
CA LYS A 20 -15.47 -7.69 -12.62
C LYS A 20 -16.81 -7.20 -13.17
N VAL A 21 -17.54 -8.06 -13.88
CA VAL A 21 -18.82 -7.68 -14.49
C VAL A 21 -19.85 -7.39 -13.40
N THR A 22 -19.92 -8.26 -12.39
CA THR A 22 -20.79 -8.10 -11.23
C THR A 22 -20.47 -6.83 -10.46
N VAL A 23 -19.18 -6.56 -10.17
CA VAL A 23 -18.74 -5.33 -9.49
C VAL A 23 -19.09 -4.07 -10.30
N LYS A 24 -18.89 -4.08 -11.62
CA LYS A 24 -19.30 -2.97 -12.49
C LYS A 24 -20.81 -2.71 -12.39
N GLN A 25 -21.63 -3.76 -12.49
CA GLN A 25 -23.09 -3.66 -12.39
C GLN A 25 -23.52 -3.11 -11.02
N ASP A 26 -22.94 -3.61 -9.93
CA ASP A 26 -23.22 -3.15 -8.58
C ASP A 26 -22.89 -1.67 -8.40
N ILE A 27 -21.76 -1.21 -8.94
CA ILE A 27 -21.36 0.20 -8.85
C ILE A 27 -22.28 1.08 -9.70
N VAL A 28 -22.60 0.69 -10.94
CA VAL A 28 -23.58 1.41 -11.77
C VAL A 28 -24.92 1.52 -11.04
N ALA A 29 -25.42 0.43 -10.46
CA ALA A 29 -26.67 0.43 -9.71
C ALA A 29 -26.61 1.35 -8.49
N ARG A 30 -25.49 1.32 -7.74
CA ARG A 30 -25.29 2.13 -6.53
C ARG A 30 -25.24 3.64 -6.79
N PHE A 31 -24.74 4.04 -7.96
CA PHE A 31 -24.64 5.46 -8.35
C PHE A 31 -25.74 5.91 -9.33
N LYS A 32 -26.73 5.05 -9.60
CA LYS A 32 -27.85 5.38 -10.49
C LYS A 32 -28.62 6.61 -9.99
N GLY A 33 -28.84 7.58 -10.88
CA GLY A 33 -29.52 8.84 -10.54
C GLY A 33 -28.64 9.87 -9.81
N GLY A 34 -27.34 9.62 -9.70
CA GLY A 34 -26.38 10.62 -9.23
C GLY A 34 -26.24 11.81 -10.19
N SER A 35 -25.63 12.89 -9.71
CA SER A 35 -25.46 14.15 -10.47
C SER A 35 -24.34 14.10 -11.53
N VAL A 36 -23.58 13.01 -11.61
CA VAL A 36 -22.47 12.86 -12.55
C VAL A 36 -22.97 12.26 -13.86
N ASN A 37 -23.11 13.12 -14.88
CA ASN A 37 -23.47 12.70 -16.22
C ASN A 37 -22.37 11.81 -16.84
N GLY A 38 -22.77 10.75 -17.56
CA GLY A 38 -21.84 9.86 -18.28
C GLY A 38 -21.08 8.85 -17.41
N LEU A 39 -21.33 8.81 -16.09
CA LEU A 39 -20.66 7.90 -15.16
C LEU A 39 -20.79 6.43 -15.56
N GLU A 40 -21.97 6.01 -16.02
CA GLU A 40 -22.21 4.63 -16.47
C GLU A 40 -21.34 4.25 -17.68
N SER A 41 -21.26 5.12 -18.70
CA SER A 41 -20.37 4.93 -19.85
C SER A 41 -18.93 4.78 -19.41
N MET A 42 -18.47 5.69 -18.54
CA MET A 42 -17.11 5.69 -18.01
C MET A 42 -16.79 4.38 -17.26
N ILE A 43 -17.70 3.91 -16.40
CA ILE A 43 -17.53 2.64 -15.67
C ILE A 43 -17.44 1.45 -16.63
N ASN A 44 -18.33 1.41 -17.63
CA ASN A 44 -18.42 0.28 -18.56
C ASN A 44 -17.22 0.20 -19.50
N GLU A 45 -16.76 1.34 -20.03
CA GLU A 45 -15.65 1.44 -20.99
C GLU A 45 -14.26 1.32 -20.34
N SER A 46 -14.13 1.52 -19.04
CA SER A 46 -12.84 1.44 -18.34
C SER A 46 -12.38 0.00 -18.10
N ASP A 47 -11.06 -0.17 -18.06
CA ASP A 47 -10.44 -1.37 -17.49
C ASP A 47 -10.41 -1.30 -15.97
N TRP A 48 -10.76 -2.41 -15.32
CA TRP A 48 -10.85 -2.49 -13.87
C TRP A 48 -9.77 -3.40 -13.31
N TYR A 49 -9.08 -2.88 -12.29
CA TYR A 49 -8.09 -3.58 -11.50
C TYR A 49 -8.51 -3.53 -10.04
N PHE A 50 -8.49 -4.67 -9.37
CA PHE A 50 -8.77 -4.73 -7.94
C PHE A 50 -7.48 -4.50 -7.18
N TYR A 51 -7.44 -3.40 -6.42
CA TYR A 51 -6.29 -3.06 -5.57
C TYR A 51 -6.72 -3.08 -4.10
N PRO A 52 -6.54 -4.22 -3.39
CA PRO A 52 -6.88 -4.29 -1.99
C PRO A 52 -5.98 -3.35 -1.19
N VAL A 53 -6.59 -2.50 -0.36
CA VAL A 53 -5.86 -1.57 0.50
C VAL A 53 -5.51 -2.31 1.80
N HIS A 54 -4.21 -2.55 2.01
CA HIS A 54 -3.67 -3.12 3.24
C HIS A 54 -2.94 -2.04 4.04
N MET A 55 -3.00 -2.14 5.37
CA MET A 55 -2.36 -1.18 6.27
C MET A 55 -1.69 -1.93 7.43
N LEU A 56 -0.56 -1.41 7.88
CA LEU A 56 0.07 -1.87 9.10
C LEU A 56 -0.54 -1.18 10.33
N THR A 57 -0.50 -1.86 11.47
CA THR A 57 -0.93 -1.24 12.72
C THR A 57 0.06 -0.15 13.12
N PRO A 58 -0.39 0.99 13.71
CA PRO A 58 0.50 2.10 14.11
C PRO A 58 1.58 1.72 15.13
N LYS A 59 1.46 0.55 15.76
CA LYS A 59 2.38 0.04 16.78
C LYS A 59 3.17 -1.12 16.17
N GLY A 60 4.49 -1.08 16.33
CA GLY A 60 5.39 -2.13 15.85
C GLY A 60 6.82 -1.86 16.26
N ARG A 61 7.66 -2.90 16.20
CA ARG A 61 9.12 -2.73 16.32
C ARG A 61 9.70 -2.67 14.92
N TRP A 62 10.25 -1.51 14.56
CA TRP A 62 10.80 -1.29 13.21
C TRP A 62 12.29 -1.62 13.08
N SER A 63 12.96 -2.00 14.17
CA SER A 63 14.37 -2.37 14.14
C SER A 63 14.70 -3.54 15.05
N LYS A 64 15.70 -4.33 14.64
CA LYS A 64 16.27 -5.41 15.46
C LYS A 64 17.74 -5.63 15.07
N GLY A 65 18.65 -5.39 16.01
CA GLY A 65 20.08 -5.54 15.77
C GLY A 65 20.56 -4.57 14.68
N ARG A 66 21.04 -5.12 13.55
CA ARG A 66 21.53 -4.34 12.39
C ARG A 66 20.52 -4.23 11.25
N ALA A 67 19.25 -4.55 11.50
CA ALA A 67 18.16 -4.42 10.54
C ALA A 67 17.15 -3.35 10.97
N LEU A 68 16.68 -2.56 9.99
CA LEU A 68 15.70 -1.49 10.14
C LEU A 68 14.69 -1.61 8.98
N LEU A 69 13.41 -1.43 9.28
CA LEU A 69 12.31 -1.35 8.31
C LEU A 69 12.01 0.13 8.06
N LEU A 70 11.73 0.48 6.80
CA LEU A 70 11.34 1.82 6.34
C LEU A 70 10.21 1.68 5.32
N GLY A 71 9.52 2.79 5.02
CA GLY A 71 8.43 2.80 4.04
C GLY A 71 7.29 1.85 4.41
N ASP A 72 6.65 1.26 3.39
CA ASP A 72 5.53 0.33 3.58
C ASP A 72 5.84 -0.85 4.52
N ALA A 73 7.10 -1.30 4.59
CA ALA A 73 7.49 -2.37 5.50
C ALA A 73 7.39 -1.97 6.99
N ALA A 74 7.47 -0.67 7.30
CA ALA A 74 7.32 -0.13 8.64
C ALA A 74 5.92 0.46 8.89
N HIS A 75 5.34 1.13 7.88
CA HIS A 75 4.16 1.98 8.04
C HIS A 75 3.23 2.02 6.82
N ALA A 76 3.00 0.89 6.14
CA ALA A 76 2.01 0.83 5.06
C ALA A 76 0.67 1.44 5.47
N MET A 77 0.19 2.35 4.64
CA MET A 77 -0.94 3.23 4.90
C MET A 77 -1.88 3.25 3.67
N PRO A 78 -3.14 3.75 3.80
CA PRO A 78 -3.98 3.90 2.62
C PRO A 78 -3.26 4.75 1.57
N PRO A 79 -3.59 4.58 0.27
CA PRO A 79 -3.03 5.42 -0.78
C PRO A 79 -3.37 6.88 -0.50
N GLN A 80 -2.36 7.63 -0.10
CA GLN A 80 -2.38 9.07 0.14
C GLN A 80 -1.24 9.67 -0.68
N GLY A 81 -1.43 10.88 -1.20
CA GLY A 81 -0.39 11.55 -1.99
C GLY A 81 0.94 11.71 -1.25
N GLU A 82 0.89 11.74 0.08
CA GLU A 82 2.06 11.93 0.97
C GLU A 82 2.84 10.64 1.27
N SER A 83 2.26 9.46 1.01
CA SER A 83 2.86 8.16 1.43
C SER A 83 4.27 7.95 0.86
N THR A 84 4.49 8.35 -0.40
CA THR A 84 5.80 8.30 -1.05
C THR A 84 6.80 9.27 -0.39
N GLY A 85 6.32 10.45 0.01
CA GLY A 85 7.14 11.46 0.69
C GLY A 85 7.68 10.94 2.01
N ILE A 86 6.82 10.30 2.82
CA ILE A 86 7.20 9.72 4.12
C ILE A 86 8.28 8.64 3.94
N ALA A 87 8.15 7.77 2.94
CA ALA A 87 9.15 6.74 2.65
C ALA A 87 10.50 7.33 2.17
N ILE A 88 10.48 8.49 1.49
CA ILE A 88 11.69 9.21 1.10
C ILE A 88 12.34 9.87 2.32
N GLU A 89 11.56 10.52 3.18
CA GLU A 89 12.02 11.16 4.41
C GLU A 89 12.72 10.16 5.34
N ASP A 90 12.15 8.96 5.50
CA ASP A 90 12.77 7.82 6.19
C ASP A 90 14.21 7.57 5.72
N GLY A 91 14.40 7.46 4.41
CA GLY A 91 15.71 7.17 3.80
C GLY A 91 16.71 8.30 3.99
N VAL A 92 16.27 9.55 3.79
CA VAL A 92 17.11 10.74 3.97
C VAL A 92 17.56 10.88 5.41
N LEU A 93 16.63 10.74 6.37
CA LEU A 93 16.92 10.84 7.79
C LEU A 93 17.86 9.72 8.25
N PHE A 94 17.62 8.49 7.80
CA PHE A 94 18.49 7.35 8.12
C PHE A 94 19.92 7.56 7.59
N ALA A 95 20.07 7.97 6.32
CA ALA A 95 21.37 8.22 5.72
C ALA A 95 22.14 9.34 6.44
N HIS A 96 21.44 10.42 6.82
CA HIS A 96 22.02 11.53 7.57
C HIS A 96 22.55 11.05 8.93
N VAL A 97 21.72 10.38 9.72
CA VAL A 97 22.10 9.88 11.06
C VAL A 97 23.25 8.87 10.96
N LEU A 98 23.23 7.98 9.97
CA LEU A 98 24.27 6.99 9.76
C LEU A 98 25.61 7.65 9.41
N SER A 99 25.60 8.65 8.52
CA SER A 99 26.80 9.41 8.13
C SER A 99 27.43 10.10 9.35
N GLU A 100 26.63 10.77 10.18
CA GLU A 100 27.12 11.42 11.39
C GLU A 100 27.70 10.44 12.41
N ARG A 101 27.12 9.24 12.53
CA ARG A 101 27.67 8.18 13.38
C ARG A 101 29.01 7.66 12.87
N ILE A 102 29.15 7.45 11.56
CA ILE A 102 30.41 7.01 10.94
C ILE A 102 31.51 8.04 11.17
N LYS A 103 31.24 9.33 10.92
CA LYS A 103 32.21 10.41 11.16
C LYS A 103 32.73 10.41 12.59
N LYS A 104 31.83 10.31 13.58
CA LYS A 104 32.20 10.27 15.01
C LYS A 104 33.04 9.05 15.36
N ALA A 105 32.72 7.88 14.79
CA ALA A 105 33.49 6.66 15.01
C ALA A 105 34.90 6.75 14.43
N SER A 106 35.10 7.49 13.33
CA SER A 106 36.43 7.71 12.72
C SER A 106 37.29 8.75 13.46
N LEU A 107 36.71 9.48 14.41
CA LEU A 107 37.38 10.52 15.23
C LEU A 107 37.79 10.01 16.62
N MET A 108 37.39 8.78 16.98
CA MET A 108 37.76 8.09 18.22
C MET A 108 38.83 7.04 17.93
#